data_AF-A0A432MD46-F1
#
_entry.id   AF-A0A432MD46-F1
#
_cell.length_a   1.000
_cell.length_b   1.000
_cell.length_c   1.000
_cell.angle_alpha   90.00
_cell.angle_beta   90.00
_cell.angle_gamma   90.00
#
_symmetry.space_group_name_H-M   'P 1'
#
loop_
_entity.id
_entity.type
_entity.pdbx_description
1 polymer ?
#
loop_
_entity_poly.entity_id
_entity_poly.type
_entity_poly.pdbx_seq_one_letter_code
_entity_poly.pdbx_strand_id
1 'polypeptide(L)'
;MRRRARWLPIAGLLLLAVSAGGWWAWGRRAGPEGDPLAIARASYDLGDYEGAAEQARGRLRSHRDDPDAIRILARTYARRGDAASARRLFDRLDRQAFEAEDLFLIGTLLRREGRLEDAWTAFEMAEDFDPAHAETLVEFGLGALEAGEFERAVSYARRLGGQEGWEAVAGAIEGRARLELLDPESAAEALGRSLRIAPDQARGPFPASSSRLLRARALLASGRGDLAGEVLATLEPDDPEASWLRSRAALQRGELGLAASERERARLLGWADDPMRAEPSPFVGSDRCVECHGAIAREQRESHHARTFHAAPDLGSLPESEGAIPDPEASEVVHRIRRAGDRVRVETEARGDRFEAEIRFLLGSGTRGLTPVGVDASGRFVELRLSHYGTEEGWGLTTGHPAIPEGAAGSLGLPLSDRDLRACLNCHTTNHREAKARLGPTVADGAIGCERCHGPGGNHLIAVDRGFPDPAIARPRLASAAQVVGLCGDCHRPPGGRTLPESGHPSAVRFQATTFARSACFLESPAEAKFDCVRCHDPHRNADPGPARYEAVCLSCHSGGPEPSLSSACPVDPRRGCIDCHMPRRPSVMRNTRFTDHHIRIQEEFGAISADRPERED
;
A
#
# COMPACT_ATOMS: atom_id res chain seq x y z
N MET A 1 30.12 26.03 -79.95
CA MET A 1 29.14 26.60 -80.92
C MET A 1 27.77 26.60 -80.24
N ARG A 2 27.32 27.76 -79.74
CA ARG A 2 26.17 28.55 -80.25
C ARG A 2 24.87 27.73 -80.33
N ARG A 3 23.94 27.89 -79.36
CA ARG A 3 22.82 28.88 -79.30
C ARG A 3 21.68 28.47 -80.26
N ARG A 4 20.38 28.62 -80.01
CA ARG A 4 19.50 29.11 -78.91
C ARG A 4 18.07 28.97 -79.47
N ALA A 5 17.08 28.67 -78.63
CA ALA A 5 15.75 29.31 -78.58
C ALA A 5 15.04 28.77 -77.32
N ARG A 6 15.03 29.49 -76.18
CA ARG A 6 14.08 30.54 -75.76
C ARG A 6 12.62 30.07 -75.82
N TRP A 7 11.97 29.89 -74.67
CA TRP A 7 10.91 30.76 -74.11
C TRP A 7 10.87 30.61 -72.56
N LEU A 8 10.51 31.69 -71.88
CA LEU A 8 10.60 32.01 -70.44
C LEU A 8 9.24 31.73 -69.72
N PRO A 9 9.12 31.90 -68.38
CA PRO A 9 8.44 30.97 -67.47
C PRO A 9 7.04 31.44 -67.04
N ILE A 10 6.22 30.51 -66.56
CA ILE A 10 5.01 30.81 -65.78
C ILE A 10 5.19 30.19 -64.40
N ALA A 11 5.02 31.05 -63.39
CA ALA A 11 5.09 30.75 -61.97
C ALA A 11 3.98 29.79 -61.53
N GLY A 12 4.29 28.93 -60.55
CA GLY A 12 3.30 28.07 -59.90
C GLY A 12 3.87 27.44 -58.62
N LEU A 13 3.82 28.20 -57.54
CA LEU A 13 4.02 27.75 -56.17
C LEU A 13 3.09 26.56 -55.85
N LEU A 14 3.67 25.43 -55.46
CA LEU A 14 2.96 24.31 -54.84
C LEU A 14 2.96 24.52 -53.32
N LEU A 15 1.84 25.01 -52.79
CA LEU A 15 1.47 24.92 -51.37
C LEU A 15 -0.06 25.04 -51.22
N LEU A 16 -0.59 24.21 -50.32
CA LEU A 16 -1.95 24.16 -49.72
C LEU A 16 -3.08 23.51 -50.55
N ALA A 17 -3.49 22.30 -50.14
CA ALA A 17 -4.63 22.12 -49.23
C ALA A 17 -5.08 20.64 -49.25
N VAL A 18 -5.01 20.00 -48.08
CA VAL A 18 -5.71 18.75 -47.77
C VAL A 18 -7.20 19.06 -47.81
N SER A 19 -7.91 18.58 -48.83
CA SER A 19 -9.37 18.60 -48.86
C SER A 19 -9.90 17.34 -48.18
N ALA A 20 -10.36 17.53 -46.95
CA ALA A 20 -11.41 16.72 -46.35
C ALA A 20 -12.62 16.72 -47.31
N GLY A 21 -12.89 15.57 -47.93
CA GLY A 21 -13.93 15.48 -48.95
C GLY A 21 -14.04 14.09 -49.56
N GLY A 22 -14.22 13.06 -48.73
CA GLY A 22 -14.30 11.68 -49.23
C GLY A 22 -15.19 10.73 -48.44
N TRP A 23 -15.66 11.10 -47.25
CA TRP A 23 -16.48 10.23 -46.37
C TRP A 23 -17.79 10.91 -45.93
N TRP A 24 -18.37 11.76 -46.80
CA TRP A 24 -19.65 12.45 -46.54
C TRP A 24 -20.72 12.20 -47.61
N ALA A 25 -20.60 11.09 -48.36
CA ALA A 25 -21.47 10.82 -49.51
C ALA A 25 -22.06 9.40 -49.58
N TRP A 26 -21.97 8.61 -48.51
CA TRP A 26 -22.63 7.29 -48.42
C TRP A 26 -23.35 7.08 -47.07
N GLY A 27 -24.16 8.07 -46.69
CA GLY A 27 -25.08 7.99 -45.54
C GLY A 27 -26.39 8.76 -45.71
N ARG A 28 -26.61 9.43 -46.86
CA ARG A 28 -27.86 10.15 -47.15
C ARG A 28 -28.69 9.47 -48.23
N ARG A 29 -29.03 8.20 -47.97
CA ARG A 29 -30.17 7.53 -48.58
C ARG A 29 -31.06 7.02 -47.46
N ALA A 30 -32.14 7.77 -47.24
CA ALA A 30 -33.35 7.49 -46.49
C ALA A 30 -33.43 6.18 -45.67
N GLY A 31 -33.59 6.34 -44.35
CA GLY A 31 -34.30 5.41 -43.46
C GLY A 31 -34.03 5.64 -41.95
N PRO A 32 -35.04 5.76 -41.06
CA PRO A 32 -36.43 6.16 -41.24
C PRO A 32 -36.72 7.54 -40.61
N GLU A 33 -37.97 7.99 -40.73
CA GLU A 33 -38.65 8.93 -39.83
C GLU A 33 -38.63 8.38 -38.38
N GLY A 34 -37.46 8.39 -37.72
CA GLY A 34 -37.29 7.90 -36.35
C GLY A 34 -37.52 9.00 -35.32
N ASP A 35 -38.06 8.65 -34.16
CA ASP A 35 -38.16 9.57 -33.01
C ASP A 35 -36.76 10.13 -32.69
N PRO A 36 -36.56 11.47 -32.72
CA PRO A 36 -35.27 12.08 -32.43
C PRO A 36 -34.66 11.62 -31.10
N LEU A 37 -35.50 11.26 -30.13
CA LEU A 37 -35.04 10.74 -28.84
C LEU A 37 -34.38 9.35 -28.98
N ALA A 38 -34.95 8.45 -29.78
CA ALA A 38 -34.40 7.13 -30.04
C ALA A 38 -33.05 7.21 -30.79
N ILE A 39 -32.95 8.14 -31.75
CA ILE A 39 -31.70 8.41 -32.47
C ILE A 39 -30.67 9.00 -31.51
N ALA A 40 -31.06 9.94 -30.64
CA ALA A 40 -30.15 10.52 -29.65
C ALA A 40 -29.58 9.45 -28.71
N ARG A 41 -30.39 8.48 -28.28
CA ARG A 41 -29.94 7.36 -27.44
C ARG A 41 -28.97 6.46 -28.19
N ALA A 42 -29.31 6.05 -29.41
CA ALA A 42 -28.41 5.23 -30.23
C ALA A 42 -27.07 5.93 -30.52
N SER A 43 -27.08 7.23 -30.82
CA SER A 43 -25.85 8.03 -30.98
C SER A 43 -25.05 8.10 -29.68
N TYR A 44 -25.72 8.26 -28.52
CA TYR A 44 -25.07 8.28 -27.22
C TYR A 44 -24.36 6.94 -26.92
N ASP A 45 -25.05 5.82 -27.13
CA ASP A 45 -24.54 4.47 -26.89
C ASP A 45 -23.33 4.13 -27.81
N LEU A 46 -23.32 4.70 -29.03
CA LEU A 46 -22.20 4.59 -29.96
C LEU A 46 -21.03 5.54 -29.64
N GLY A 47 -21.17 6.43 -28.66
CA GLY A 47 -20.18 7.46 -28.32
C GLY A 47 -20.16 8.66 -29.27
N ASP A 48 -21.12 8.77 -30.19
CA ASP A 48 -21.35 9.96 -31.01
C ASP A 48 -22.07 11.04 -30.20
N TYR A 49 -21.33 11.66 -29.28
CA TYR A 49 -21.83 12.71 -28.41
C TYR A 49 -22.22 13.99 -29.16
N GLU A 50 -21.73 14.20 -30.39
CA GLU A 50 -22.15 15.36 -31.17
C GLU A 50 -23.52 15.12 -31.80
N GLY A 51 -23.71 13.96 -32.43
CA GLY A 51 -25.00 13.52 -32.96
C GLY A 51 -26.05 13.38 -31.85
N ALA A 52 -25.70 12.79 -30.71
CA ALA A 52 -26.59 12.66 -29.57
C ALA A 52 -27.10 14.02 -29.07
N ALA A 53 -26.19 15.00 -28.95
CA ALA A 53 -26.56 16.36 -28.53
C ALA A 53 -27.45 17.06 -29.58
N GLU A 54 -27.17 16.89 -30.87
CA GLU A 54 -27.98 17.49 -31.94
C GLU A 54 -29.42 16.96 -31.89
N GLN A 55 -29.59 15.65 -31.83
CA GLN A 55 -30.90 14.99 -31.84
C GLN A 55 -31.69 15.29 -30.56
N ALA A 56 -31.05 15.24 -29.39
CA ALA A 56 -31.67 15.57 -28.11
C ALA A 56 -32.13 17.05 -28.06
N ARG A 57 -31.31 18.00 -28.56
CA ARG A 57 -31.75 19.41 -28.71
C ARG A 57 -32.91 19.53 -29.70
N GLY A 58 -32.92 18.73 -30.76
CA GLY A 58 -34.03 18.64 -31.71
C GLY A 58 -35.35 18.29 -31.03
N ARG A 59 -35.34 17.27 -30.16
CA ARG A 59 -36.49 16.88 -29.34
C ARG A 59 -36.94 18.01 -28.40
N LEU A 60 -35.99 18.64 -27.69
CA LEU A 60 -36.28 19.73 -26.75
C LEU A 60 -36.82 21.02 -27.40
N ARG A 61 -36.67 21.20 -28.72
CA ARG A 61 -37.31 22.32 -29.43
C ARG A 61 -38.83 22.18 -29.48
N SER A 62 -39.33 20.95 -29.59
CA SER A 62 -40.77 20.65 -29.68
C SER A 62 -41.37 20.24 -28.33
N HIS A 63 -40.59 19.60 -27.46
CA HIS A 63 -41.00 19.12 -26.15
C HIS A 63 -39.99 19.60 -25.10
N ARG A 64 -40.15 20.85 -24.63
CA ARG A 64 -39.13 21.55 -23.82
C ARG A 64 -38.73 20.83 -22.54
N ASP A 65 -39.67 20.13 -21.91
CA ASP A 65 -39.50 19.47 -20.62
C ASP A 65 -39.57 17.94 -20.72
N ASP A 66 -39.22 17.39 -21.90
CA ASP A 66 -39.07 15.94 -22.08
C ASP A 66 -37.87 15.44 -21.25
N PRO A 67 -38.11 14.66 -20.17
CA PRO A 67 -37.06 14.29 -19.22
C PRO A 67 -36.00 13.37 -19.84
N ASP A 68 -36.37 12.53 -20.80
CA ASP A 68 -35.42 11.61 -21.45
C ASP A 68 -34.48 12.38 -22.40
N ALA A 69 -35.02 13.37 -23.11
CA ALA A 69 -34.22 14.25 -23.95
C ALA A 69 -33.28 15.15 -23.12
N ILE A 70 -33.75 15.64 -21.97
CA ILE A 70 -32.90 16.38 -21.01
C ILE A 70 -31.79 15.48 -20.50
N ARG A 71 -32.10 14.24 -20.07
CA ARG A 71 -31.14 13.28 -19.54
C ARG A 71 -30.05 12.95 -20.56
N ILE A 72 -30.43 12.52 -21.76
CA ILE A 72 -29.44 12.20 -22.81
C ILE A 72 -28.55 13.41 -23.10
N LEU A 73 -29.12 14.62 -23.20
CA LEU A 73 -28.33 15.82 -23.44
C LEU A 73 -27.40 16.15 -22.25
N ALA A 74 -27.88 16.01 -21.01
CA ALA A 74 -27.08 16.22 -19.81
C ALA A 74 -25.88 15.25 -19.76
N ARG A 75 -26.15 13.95 -19.96
CA ARG A 75 -25.12 12.91 -20.02
C ARG A 75 -24.10 13.18 -21.12
N THR A 76 -24.58 13.59 -22.29
CA THR A 76 -23.74 13.93 -23.43
C THR A 76 -22.78 15.08 -23.11
N TYR A 77 -23.29 16.15 -22.50
CA TYR A 77 -22.42 17.26 -22.07
C TYR A 77 -21.44 16.83 -20.98
N ALA A 78 -21.85 15.98 -20.04
CA ALA A 78 -20.98 15.46 -18.99
C ALA A 78 -19.82 14.63 -19.57
N ARG A 79 -20.11 13.70 -20.50
CA ARG A 79 -19.09 12.89 -21.22
C ARG A 79 -18.10 13.77 -22.00
N ARG A 80 -18.57 14.87 -22.58
CA ARG A 80 -17.74 15.88 -23.26
C ARG A 80 -16.96 16.80 -22.32
N GLY A 81 -17.22 16.74 -21.02
CA GLY A 81 -16.59 17.60 -20.01
C GLY A 81 -17.15 19.02 -19.93
N ASP A 82 -18.30 19.30 -20.55
CA ASP A 82 -19.01 20.58 -20.38
C ASP A 82 -19.84 20.53 -19.08
N ALA A 83 -19.14 20.70 -17.95
CA ALA A 83 -19.72 20.63 -16.61
C ALA A 83 -20.84 21.66 -16.41
N ALA A 84 -20.69 22.87 -16.96
CA ALA A 84 -21.65 23.94 -16.80
C ALA A 84 -22.98 23.63 -17.50
N SER A 85 -22.94 23.11 -18.73
CA SER A 85 -24.16 22.73 -19.46
C SER A 85 -24.79 21.47 -18.87
N ALA A 86 -23.98 20.48 -18.49
CA ALA A 86 -24.47 19.25 -17.87
C ALA A 86 -25.23 19.54 -16.58
N ARG A 87 -24.63 20.33 -15.66
CA ARG A 87 -25.26 20.67 -14.36
C ARG A 87 -26.61 21.37 -14.53
N ARG A 88 -26.68 22.39 -15.40
CA ARG A 88 -27.95 23.09 -15.68
C ARG A 88 -29.06 22.17 -16.17
N LEU A 89 -28.71 21.08 -16.86
CA LEU A 89 -29.69 20.12 -17.37
C LEU A 89 -30.03 19.06 -16.31
N PHE A 90 -29.06 18.57 -15.54
CA PHE A 90 -29.33 17.70 -14.39
C PHE A 90 -30.23 18.39 -13.35
N ASP A 91 -30.08 19.70 -13.13
CA ASP A 91 -30.94 20.48 -12.22
C ASP A 91 -32.42 20.55 -12.68
N ARG A 92 -32.71 20.24 -13.95
CA ARG A 92 -34.07 20.20 -14.50
C ARG A 92 -34.72 18.83 -14.41
N LEU A 93 -33.96 17.81 -14.03
CA LEU A 93 -34.46 16.45 -13.84
C LEU A 93 -34.92 16.25 -12.40
N ASP A 94 -35.95 15.43 -12.21
CA ASP A 94 -36.33 14.99 -10.88
C ASP A 94 -35.24 14.08 -10.31
N ARG A 95 -34.75 14.43 -9.12
CA ARG A 95 -33.71 13.67 -8.42
C ARG A 95 -34.15 12.25 -8.09
N GLN A 96 -35.45 12.02 -7.90
CA GLN A 96 -35.98 10.67 -7.67
C GLN A 96 -35.94 9.79 -8.93
N ALA A 97 -35.78 10.39 -10.11
CA ALA A 97 -35.69 9.71 -11.38
C ALA A 97 -34.24 9.58 -11.90
N PHE A 98 -33.24 9.83 -11.06
CA PHE A 98 -31.84 9.63 -11.44
C PHE A 98 -31.52 8.15 -11.56
N GLU A 99 -30.72 7.79 -12.56
CA GLU A 99 -30.17 6.46 -12.73
C GLU A 99 -28.69 6.46 -12.27
N ALA A 100 -28.11 5.26 -12.10
CA ALA A 100 -26.72 5.11 -11.67
C ALA A 100 -25.73 5.86 -12.58
N GLU A 101 -25.94 5.85 -13.90
CA GLU A 101 -25.09 6.59 -14.85
C GLU A 101 -25.17 8.12 -14.65
N ASP A 102 -26.34 8.66 -14.26
CA ASP A 102 -26.50 10.10 -13.99
C ASP A 102 -25.66 10.51 -12.77
N LEU A 103 -25.76 9.72 -11.70
CA LEU A 103 -25.01 9.91 -10.46
C LEU A 103 -23.51 9.74 -10.68
N PHE A 104 -23.11 8.72 -11.44
CA PHE A 104 -21.73 8.52 -11.87
C PHE A 104 -21.19 9.75 -12.61
N LEU A 105 -21.92 10.23 -13.62
CA LEU A 105 -21.49 11.39 -14.41
C LEU A 105 -21.39 12.65 -13.57
N ILE A 106 -22.33 12.90 -12.65
CA ILE A 106 -22.24 13.99 -11.68
C ILE A 106 -20.97 13.86 -10.83
N GLY A 107 -20.68 12.66 -10.31
CA GLY A 107 -19.45 12.39 -9.56
C GLY A 107 -18.18 12.69 -10.36
N THR A 108 -18.13 12.29 -11.64
CA THR A 108 -16.97 12.59 -12.49
C THR A 108 -16.75 14.09 -12.71
N LEU A 109 -17.84 14.87 -12.81
CA LEU A 109 -17.77 16.33 -12.94
C LEU A 109 -17.28 16.98 -11.64
N LEU A 110 -17.83 16.58 -10.50
CA LEU A 110 -17.42 17.08 -9.17
C LEU A 110 -15.93 16.82 -8.90
N ARG A 111 -15.43 15.64 -9.28
CA ARG A 111 -14.01 15.31 -9.14
C ARG A 111 -13.12 16.24 -9.96
N ARG A 112 -13.51 16.56 -11.20
CA ARG A 112 -12.76 17.50 -12.06
C ARG A 112 -12.76 18.92 -11.49
N GLU A 113 -13.78 19.29 -10.73
CA GLU A 113 -13.85 20.55 -9.99
C GLU A 113 -13.04 20.54 -8.68
N GLY A 114 -12.41 19.42 -8.32
CA GLY A 114 -11.65 19.25 -7.07
C GLY A 114 -12.52 18.96 -5.84
N ARG A 115 -13.82 18.74 -6.02
CA ARG A 115 -14.77 18.44 -4.94
C ARG A 115 -14.81 16.93 -4.67
N LEU A 116 -13.72 16.40 -4.10
CA LEU A 116 -13.49 14.96 -3.98
C LEU A 116 -14.52 14.26 -3.07
N GLU A 117 -14.87 14.86 -1.93
CA GLU A 117 -15.85 14.28 -0.99
C GLU A 117 -17.24 14.16 -1.63
N ASP A 118 -17.69 15.22 -2.30
CA ASP A 118 -18.97 15.24 -3.02
C ASP A 118 -18.98 14.25 -4.18
N ALA A 119 -17.85 14.13 -4.90
CA ALA A 119 -17.70 13.18 -5.99
C ALA A 119 -17.85 11.74 -5.48
N TRP A 120 -17.22 11.42 -4.35
CA TRP A 120 -17.29 10.10 -3.75
C TRP A 120 -18.71 9.77 -3.27
N THR A 121 -19.38 10.73 -2.65
CA THR A 121 -20.80 10.59 -2.25
C THR A 121 -21.67 10.27 -3.47
N ALA A 122 -21.46 10.95 -4.60
CA ALA A 122 -22.20 10.67 -5.83
C ALA A 122 -21.92 9.27 -6.40
N PHE A 123 -20.68 8.77 -6.32
CA PHE A 123 -20.35 7.41 -6.73
C PHE A 123 -20.96 6.35 -5.81
N GLU A 124 -20.99 6.59 -4.50
CA GLU A 124 -21.65 5.70 -3.53
C GLU A 124 -23.15 5.61 -3.81
N MET A 125 -23.80 6.75 -4.04
CA MET A 125 -25.21 6.76 -4.47
C MET A 125 -25.44 6.00 -5.78
N ALA A 126 -24.48 6.06 -6.73
CA ALA A 126 -24.57 5.31 -7.98
C ALA A 126 -24.48 3.78 -7.75
N GLU A 127 -23.59 3.32 -6.86
CA GLU A 127 -23.50 1.89 -6.49
C GLU A 127 -24.73 1.43 -5.70
N ASP A 128 -25.30 2.27 -4.83
CA ASP A 128 -26.54 1.93 -4.11
C ASP A 128 -27.72 1.73 -5.08
N PHE A 129 -27.76 2.50 -6.17
CA PHE A 129 -28.81 2.39 -7.18
C PHE A 129 -28.62 1.20 -8.12
N ASP A 130 -27.41 1.01 -8.62
CA ASP A 130 -27.03 -0.15 -9.43
C ASP A 130 -25.64 -0.67 -9.02
N PRO A 131 -25.60 -1.72 -8.19
CA PRO A 131 -24.34 -2.36 -7.81
C PRO A 131 -23.60 -3.00 -9.00
N ALA A 132 -24.22 -3.17 -10.16
CA ALA A 132 -23.56 -3.70 -11.35
C ALA A 132 -23.08 -2.58 -12.31
N HIS A 133 -23.27 -1.30 -11.99
CA HIS A 133 -22.88 -0.22 -12.90
C HIS A 133 -21.37 -0.20 -13.17
N ALA A 134 -20.97 -0.54 -14.40
CA ALA A 134 -19.60 -0.89 -14.76
C ALA A 134 -18.59 0.23 -14.50
N GLU A 135 -18.85 1.45 -14.96
CA GLU A 135 -17.89 2.54 -14.77
C GLU A 135 -17.76 2.96 -13.30
N THR A 136 -18.82 2.81 -12.50
CA THR A 136 -18.74 3.02 -11.05
C THR A 136 -17.85 1.96 -10.40
N LEU A 137 -17.95 0.68 -10.82
CA LEU A 137 -17.04 -0.38 -10.35
C LEU A 137 -15.57 -0.11 -10.74
N VAL A 138 -15.32 0.49 -11.91
CA VAL A 138 -13.97 0.91 -12.30
C VAL A 138 -13.45 1.98 -11.34
N GLU A 139 -14.21 3.03 -11.07
CA GLU A 139 -13.79 4.09 -10.15
C GLU A 139 -13.55 3.57 -8.73
N PHE A 140 -14.42 2.69 -8.23
CA PHE A 140 -14.20 2.05 -6.92
C PHE A 140 -13.00 1.12 -6.92
N GLY A 141 -12.76 0.37 -8.00
CA GLY A 141 -11.57 -0.46 -8.14
C GLY A 141 -10.27 0.36 -8.11
N LEU A 142 -10.24 1.49 -8.81
CA LEU A 142 -9.09 2.40 -8.83
C LEU A 142 -8.92 3.14 -7.51
N GLY A 143 -10.00 3.66 -6.92
CA GLY A 143 -9.98 4.29 -5.60
C GLY A 143 -9.53 3.31 -4.51
N ALA A 144 -9.95 2.05 -4.58
CA ALA A 144 -9.49 1.01 -3.67
C ALA A 144 -8.00 0.69 -3.84
N LEU A 145 -7.46 0.70 -5.07
CA LEU A 145 -6.02 0.58 -5.30
C LEU A 145 -5.25 1.76 -4.68
N GLU A 146 -5.74 2.99 -4.86
CA GLU A 146 -5.12 4.19 -4.28
C GLU A 146 -5.18 4.20 -2.75
N ALA A 147 -6.29 3.75 -2.16
CA ALA A 147 -6.48 3.66 -0.72
C ALA A 147 -5.77 2.45 -0.07
N GLY A 148 -5.15 1.56 -0.85
CA GLY A 148 -4.50 0.34 -0.36
C GLY A 148 -5.48 -0.75 0.10
N GLU A 149 -6.73 -0.69 -0.34
CA GLU A 149 -7.81 -1.64 -0.07
C GLU A 149 -7.86 -2.74 -1.15
N PHE A 150 -6.74 -3.42 -1.34
CA PHE A 150 -6.54 -4.31 -2.48
C PHE A 150 -7.55 -5.47 -2.56
N GLU A 151 -8.03 -5.98 -1.42
CA GLU A 151 -9.09 -6.99 -1.39
C GLU A 151 -10.41 -6.48 -1.97
N ARG A 152 -10.77 -5.22 -1.69
CA ARG A 152 -11.92 -4.55 -2.30
C ARG A 152 -11.68 -4.31 -3.78
N ALA A 153 -10.49 -3.87 -4.18
CA ALA A 153 -10.15 -3.71 -5.60
C ALA A 153 -10.31 -5.03 -6.38
N VAL A 154 -9.88 -6.17 -5.82
CA VAL A 154 -10.13 -7.50 -6.42
C VAL A 154 -11.63 -7.83 -6.48
N SER A 155 -12.39 -7.51 -5.43
CA SER A 155 -13.85 -7.73 -5.41
C SER A 155 -14.56 -6.94 -6.52
N TYR A 156 -14.27 -5.65 -6.64
CA TYR A 156 -14.81 -4.79 -7.70
C TYR A 156 -14.40 -5.26 -9.09
N ALA A 157 -13.12 -5.60 -9.27
CA ALA A 157 -12.62 -6.14 -10.53
C ALA A 157 -13.31 -7.46 -10.91
N ARG A 158 -13.62 -8.35 -9.96
CA ARG A 158 -14.35 -9.59 -10.24
C ARG A 158 -15.80 -9.35 -10.66
N ARG A 159 -16.50 -8.43 -10.00
CA ARG A 159 -17.87 -8.01 -10.40
C ARG A 159 -17.86 -7.44 -11.82
N LEU A 160 -16.90 -6.57 -12.10
CA LEU A 160 -16.70 -5.95 -13.41
C LEU A 160 -16.37 -6.99 -14.49
N GLY A 161 -15.49 -7.95 -14.19
CA GLY A 161 -15.08 -8.99 -15.14
C GLY A 161 -16.16 -10.02 -15.44
N GLY A 162 -17.29 -10.01 -14.71
CA GLY A 162 -18.48 -10.78 -15.04
C GLY A 162 -19.36 -10.13 -16.11
N GLN A 163 -18.98 -8.95 -16.61
CA GLN A 163 -19.75 -8.17 -17.58
C GLN A 163 -19.06 -8.18 -18.95
N GLU A 164 -19.86 -8.34 -20.00
CA GLU A 164 -19.38 -8.38 -21.39
C GLU A 164 -18.70 -7.05 -21.76
N GLY A 165 -17.47 -7.13 -22.27
CA GLY A 165 -16.70 -5.98 -22.74
C GLY A 165 -15.83 -5.32 -21.66
N TRP A 166 -15.92 -5.75 -20.40
CA TRP A 166 -15.18 -5.18 -19.26
C TRP A 166 -14.07 -6.08 -18.72
N GLU A 167 -13.92 -7.29 -19.25
CA GLU A 167 -13.00 -8.32 -18.76
C GLU A 167 -11.54 -7.86 -18.82
N ALA A 168 -11.18 -7.06 -19.83
CA ALA A 168 -9.85 -6.50 -19.95
C ALA A 168 -9.53 -5.47 -18.85
N VAL A 169 -10.46 -4.55 -18.58
CA VAL A 169 -10.33 -3.53 -17.53
C VAL A 169 -10.25 -4.20 -16.16
N ALA A 170 -11.16 -5.15 -15.90
CA ALA A 170 -11.17 -5.97 -14.70
C ALA A 170 -9.84 -6.68 -14.45
N GLY A 171 -9.31 -7.39 -15.46
CA GLY A 171 -8.05 -8.12 -15.32
C GLY A 171 -6.84 -7.22 -15.03
N ALA A 172 -6.85 -5.97 -15.52
CA ALA A 172 -5.80 -5.00 -15.23
C ALA A 172 -5.83 -4.52 -13.77
N ILE A 173 -7.01 -4.19 -13.25
CA ILE A 173 -7.22 -3.78 -11.85
C ILE A 173 -6.90 -4.95 -10.91
N GLU A 174 -7.46 -6.12 -11.18
CA GLU A 174 -7.23 -7.35 -10.38
C GLU A 174 -5.74 -7.69 -10.34
N GLY A 175 -5.08 -7.64 -11.49
CA GLY A 175 -3.65 -7.93 -11.61
C GLY A 175 -2.76 -7.06 -10.74
N ARG A 176 -3.01 -5.74 -10.76
CA ARG A 176 -2.27 -4.79 -9.91
C ARG A 176 -2.56 -5.02 -8.43
N ALA A 177 -3.82 -5.20 -8.05
CA ALA A 177 -4.20 -5.43 -6.65
C ALA A 177 -3.55 -6.71 -6.08
N ARG A 178 -3.49 -7.79 -6.89
CA ARG A 178 -2.92 -9.07 -6.46
C ARG A 178 -1.42 -9.04 -6.25
N LEU A 179 -0.67 -8.22 -6.97
CA LEU A 179 0.76 -8.01 -6.70
C LEU A 179 0.98 -7.47 -5.29
N GLU A 180 0.19 -6.48 -4.88
CA GLU A 180 0.24 -5.88 -3.54
C GLU A 180 -0.20 -6.84 -2.43
N LEU A 181 -1.04 -7.82 -2.77
CA LEU A 181 -1.47 -8.91 -1.89
C LEU A 181 -0.48 -10.09 -1.83
N LEU A 182 0.74 -9.92 -2.36
CA LEU A 182 1.74 -10.99 -2.48
C LEU A 182 1.18 -12.24 -3.17
N ASP A 183 0.40 -12.03 -4.23
CA ASP A 183 -0.19 -13.05 -5.07
C ASP A 183 0.27 -12.98 -6.53
N PRO A 184 1.56 -13.23 -6.77
CA PRO A 184 2.17 -13.03 -8.08
C PRO A 184 1.61 -13.97 -9.15
N GLU A 185 1.24 -15.21 -8.81
CA GLU A 185 0.68 -16.16 -9.77
C GLU A 185 -0.66 -15.67 -10.32
N SER A 186 -1.61 -15.39 -9.43
CA SER A 186 -2.93 -14.90 -9.83
C SER A 186 -2.86 -13.51 -10.47
N ALA A 187 -1.90 -12.66 -10.07
CA ALA A 187 -1.64 -11.39 -10.72
C ALA A 187 -1.19 -11.57 -12.18
N ALA A 188 -0.24 -12.47 -12.43
CA ALA A 188 0.26 -12.76 -13.77
C ALA A 188 -0.85 -13.31 -14.69
N GLU A 189 -1.74 -14.13 -14.13
CA GLU A 189 -2.91 -14.65 -14.85
C GLU A 189 -3.92 -13.55 -15.19
N ALA A 190 -4.28 -12.70 -14.24
CA ALA A 190 -5.25 -11.61 -14.45
C ALA A 190 -4.75 -10.61 -15.50
N LEU A 191 -3.50 -10.17 -15.39
CA LEU A 191 -2.86 -9.31 -16.40
C LEU A 191 -2.75 -10.02 -17.75
N GLY A 192 -2.49 -11.33 -17.74
CA GLY A 192 -2.44 -12.12 -18.95
C GLY A 192 -3.78 -12.26 -19.66
N ARG A 193 -4.87 -12.46 -18.91
CA ARG A 193 -6.23 -12.42 -19.46
C ARG A 193 -6.53 -11.05 -20.06
N SER A 194 -6.23 -9.99 -19.31
CA SER A 194 -6.46 -8.61 -19.74
C SER A 194 -5.76 -8.29 -21.08
N LEU A 195 -4.47 -8.58 -21.18
CA LEU A 195 -3.66 -8.32 -22.38
C LEU A 195 -4.02 -9.23 -23.57
N ARG A 196 -4.66 -10.39 -23.36
CA ARG A 196 -5.17 -11.22 -24.47
C ARG A 196 -6.45 -10.64 -25.07
N ILE A 197 -7.31 -10.05 -24.23
CA ILE A 197 -8.60 -9.48 -24.65
C ILE A 197 -8.40 -8.12 -25.31
N ALA A 198 -7.57 -7.26 -24.70
CA ALA A 198 -7.24 -5.94 -25.24
C ALA A 198 -5.72 -5.72 -25.22
N PRO A 199 -4.97 -6.14 -26.26
CA PRO A 199 -3.51 -6.05 -26.29
C PRO A 199 -2.95 -4.62 -26.25
N ASP A 200 -3.69 -3.64 -26.74
CA ASP A 200 -3.33 -2.22 -26.72
C ASP A 200 -3.84 -1.50 -25.46
N GLN A 201 -4.75 -2.14 -24.72
CA GLN A 201 -5.50 -1.56 -23.59
C GLN A 201 -6.04 -0.15 -23.89
N ALA A 202 -6.57 0.08 -25.09
CA ALA A 202 -7.06 1.41 -25.50
C ALA A 202 -8.12 2.00 -24.55
N ARG A 203 -8.90 1.14 -23.88
CA ARG A 203 -9.90 1.50 -22.85
C ARG A 203 -9.49 1.05 -21.44
N GLY A 204 -8.27 0.55 -21.28
CA GLY A 204 -7.76 0.05 -20.01
C GLY A 204 -7.46 1.19 -19.03
N PRO A 205 -7.48 0.92 -17.72
CA PRO A 205 -7.17 1.92 -16.70
C PRO A 205 -5.67 2.25 -16.65
N PHE A 206 -4.84 1.41 -17.25
CA PHE A 206 -3.39 1.54 -17.31
C PHE A 206 -2.91 1.36 -18.74
N PRO A 207 -1.76 1.96 -19.12
CA PRO A 207 -1.12 1.66 -20.39
C PRO A 207 -0.76 0.18 -20.52
N ALA A 208 -0.87 -0.38 -21.72
CA ALA A 208 -0.53 -1.78 -21.98
C ALA A 208 0.95 -2.11 -21.64
N SER A 209 1.87 -1.15 -21.80
CA SER A 209 3.27 -1.30 -21.38
C SER A 209 3.39 -1.52 -19.87
N SER A 210 2.69 -0.73 -19.06
CA SER A 210 2.64 -0.87 -17.60
C SER A 210 2.06 -2.23 -17.19
N SER A 211 0.97 -2.68 -17.83
CA SER A 211 0.39 -4.00 -17.56
C SER A 211 1.34 -5.16 -17.93
N ARG A 212 2.13 -5.03 -18.99
CA ARG A 212 3.18 -6.00 -19.37
C ARG A 212 4.33 -6.01 -18.36
N LEU A 213 4.81 -4.86 -17.91
CA LEU A 213 5.85 -4.75 -16.88
C LEU A 213 5.39 -5.38 -15.56
N LEU A 214 4.17 -5.09 -15.11
CA LEU A 214 3.57 -5.71 -13.92
C LEU A 214 3.46 -7.23 -14.09
N ARG A 215 3.04 -7.72 -15.26
CA ARG A 215 2.96 -9.15 -15.53
C ARG A 215 4.32 -9.82 -15.50
N ALA A 216 5.35 -9.18 -16.07
CA ALA A 216 6.71 -9.69 -16.02
C ALA A 216 7.23 -9.75 -14.57
N ARG A 217 6.99 -8.72 -13.74
CA ARG A 217 7.33 -8.74 -12.30
C ARG A 217 6.63 -9.89 -11.57
N ALA A 218 5.35 -10.10 -11.84
CA ALA A 218 4.56 -11.18 -11.26
C ALA A 218 5.13 -12.57 -11.64
N LEU A 219 5.47 -12.77 -12.90
CA LEU A 219 6.09 -14.02 -13.38
C LEU A 219 7.46 -14.26 -12.74
N LEU A 220 8.30 -13.22 -12.66
CA LEU A 220 9.61 -13.30 -12.00
C LEU A 220 9.50 -13.58 -10.50
N ALA A 221 8.54 -12.96 -9.81
CA ALA A 221 8.23 -13.23 -8.41
C ALA A 221 7.75 -14.68 -8.16
N SER A 222 7.30 -15.36 -9.21
CA SER A 222 6.94 -16.79 -9.18
C SER A 222 8.05 -17.69 -9.75
N GLY A 223 9.24 -17.14 -10.04
CA GLY A 223 10.38 -17.89 -10.60
C GLY A 223 10.24 -18.27 -12.08
N ARG A 224 9.29 -17.68 -12.81
CA ARG A 224 8.97 -18.00 -14.21
C ARG A 224 9.67 -17.04 -15.17
N GLY A 225 10.99 -17.03 -15.12
CA GLY A 225 11.84 -16.14 -15.91
C GLY A 225 11.79 -16.39 -17.42
N ASP A 226 11.41 -17.60 -17.84
CA ASP A 226 11.08 -17.94 -19.23
C ASP A 226 9.92 -17.10 -19.76
N LEU A 227 8.76 -17.19 -19.11
CA LEU A 227 7.56 -16.47 -19.53
C LEU A 227 7.67 -14.98 -19.30
N ALA A 228 8.38 -14.55 -18.26
CA ALA A 228 8.68 -13.14 -18.08
C ALA A 228 9.48 -12.60 -19.29
N GLY A 229 10.45 -13.37 -19.78
CA GLY A 229 11.21 -13.05 -20.99
C GLY A 229 10.33 -12.87 -22.22
N GLU A 230 9.36 -13.76 -22.43
CA GLU A 230 8.39 -13.65 -23.54
C GLU A 230 7.58 -12.35 -23.48
N VAL A 231 7.08 -11.99 -22.29
CA VAL A 231 6.33 -10.74 -22.12
C VAL A 231 7.23 -9.53 -22.39
N LEU A 232 8.45 -9.53 -21.84
CA LEU A 232 9.40 -8.42 -21.98
C LEU A 232 9.94 -8.24 -23.40
N ALA A 233 9.92 -9.29 -24.24
CA ALA A 233 10.27 -9.21 -25.65
C ALA A 233 9.25 -8.40 -26.48
N THR A 234 8.04 -8.20 -25.95
CA THR A 234 6.98 -7.40 -26.58
C THR A 234 7.04 -5.90 -26.24
N LEU A 235 7.94 -5.52 -25.33
CA LEU A 235 8.17 -4.14 -24.93
C LEU A 235 9.33 -3.51 -25.71
N GLU A 236 9.34 -2.17 -25.77
CA GLU A 236 10.38 -1.43 -26.44
C GLU A 236 11.78 -1.79 -25.91
N PRO A 237 12.80 -1.90 -26.77
CA PRO A 237 14.16 -2.24 -26.35
C PRO A 237 14.84 -1.18 -25.47
N ASP A 238 14.39 0.07 -25.54
CA ASP A 238 14.94 1.22 -24.82
C ASP A 238 14.17 1.57 -23.54
N ASP A 239 13.19 0.76 -23.13
CA ASP A 239 12.57 0.89 -21.82
C ASP A 239 13.57 0.45 -20.72
N PRO A 240 13.95 1.35 -19.78
CA PRO A 240 14.95 1.07 -18.76
C PRO A 240 14.49 0.00 -17.76
N GLU A 241 13.21 -0.02 -17.40
CA GLU A 241 12.65 -1.01 -16.48
C GLU A 241 12.57 -2.38 -17.16
N ALA A 242 12.10 -2.43 -18.40
CA ALA A 242 12.02 -3.66 -19.17
C ALA A 242 13.41 -4.29 -19.32
N SER A 243 14.44 -3.48 -19.60
CA SER A 243 15.84 -3.95 -19.65
C SER A 243 16.29 -4.54 -18.31
N TRP A 244 15.97 -3.89 -17.18
CA TRP A 244 16.28 -4.42 -15.86
C TRP A 244 15.53 -5.74 -15.57
N LEU A 245 14.25 -5.85 -15.94
CA LEU A 245 13.48 -7.08 -15.78
C LEU A 245 13.98 -8.19 -16.72
N ARG A 246 14.46 -7.86 -17.94
CA ARG A 246 15.10 -8.84 -18.85
C ARG A 246 16.37 -9.40 -18.25
N SER A 247 17.14 -8.58 -17.53
CA SER A 247 18.28 -9.06 -16.74
C SER A 247 17.87 -10.11 -15.71
N ARG A 248 16.78 -9.88 -14.97
CA ARG A 248 16.26 -10.84 -13.97
C ARG A 248 15.69 -12.10 -14.59
N ALA A 249 14.99 -11.97 -15.71
CA ALA A 249 14.50 -13.10 -16.49
C ALA A 249 15.66 -13.99 -16.98
N ALA A 250 16.71 -13.39 -17.54
CA ALA A 250 17.92 -14.09 -17.96
C ALA A 250 18.66 -14.73 -16.78
N LEU A 251 18.74 -14.05 -15.63
CA LEU A 251 19.35 -14.59 -14.42
C LEU A 251 18.63 -15.87 -13.95
N GLN A 252 17.30 -15.86 -13.90
CA GLN A 252 16.50 -17.04 -13.54
C GLN A 252 16.71 -18.21 -14.52
N ARG A 253 16.92 -17.92 -15.82
CA ARG A 253 17.26 -18.93 -16.85
C ARG A 253 18.71 -19.39 -16.82
N GLY A 254 19.58 -18.75 -16.04
CA GLY A 254 21.03 -19.05 -15.99
C GLY A 254 21.85 -18.44 -17.13
N GLU A 255 21.29 -17.50 -17.88
CA GLU A 255 21.93 -16.82 -19.00
C GLU A 255 22.74 -15.60 -18.50
N LEU A 256 23.81 -15.84 -17.74
CA LEU A 256 24.54 -14.78 -17.00
C LEU A 256 25.09 -13.66 -17.89
N GLY A 257 25.55 -13.99 -19.09
CA GLY A 257 26.06 -13.00 -20.05
C GLY A 257 24.97 -12.03 -20.50
N LEU A 258 23.78 -12.56 -20.82
CA LEU A 258 22.61 -11.74 -21.17
C LEU A 258 22.10 -10.96 -19.96
N ALA A 259 22.09 -11.59 -18.78
CA ALA A 259 21.69 -10.92 -17.55
C ALA A 259 22.58 -9.70 -17.26
N ALA A 260 23.89 -9.82 -17.45
CA ALA A 260 24.84 -8.72 -17.26
C ALA A 260 24.66 -7.62 -18.33
N SER A 261 24.50 -7.99 -19.60
CA SER A 261 24.33 -7.01 -20.68
C SER A 261 23.04 -6.20 -20.54
N GLU A 262 21.93 -6.85 -20.18
CA GLU A 262 20.64 -6.17 -19.98
C GLU A 262 20.65 -5.30 -18.72
N ARG A 263 21.40 -5.70 -17.68
CA ARG A 263 21.60 -4.86 -16.49
C ARG A 263 22.36 -3.59 -16.83
N GLU A 264 23.44 -3.71 -17.60
CA GLU A 264 24.23 -2.57 -18.06
C GLU A 264 23.41 -1.68 -19.00
N ARG A 265 22.63 -2.27 -19.91
CA ARG A 265 21.68 -1.53 -20.75
C ARG A 265 20.71 -0.71 -19.90
N ALA A 266 20.07 -1.31 -18.90
CA ALA A 266 19.16 -0.60 -18.01
C ALA A 266 19.84 0.61 -17.35
N ARG A 267 21.08 0.43 -16.84
CA ARG A 267 21.88 1.50 -16.24
C ARG A 267 22.15 2.63 -17.25
N LEU A 268 22.55 2.30 -18.47
CA LEU A 268 22.80 3.28 -19.54
C LEU A 268 21.54 4.03 -19.97
N LEU A 269 20.36 3.39 -19.87
CA LEU A 269 19.04 4.00 -20.09
C LEU A 269 18.53 4.82 -18.89
N GLY A 270 19.35 4.98 -17.83
CA GLY A 270 19.00 5.79 -16.66
C GLY A 270 18.22 5.04 -15.58
N TRP A 271 18.14 3.72 -15.63
CA TRP A 271 17.59 2.93 -14.53
C TRP A 271 18.48 3.07 -13.28
N ALA A 272 18.00 3.82 -12.28
CA ALA A 272 18.77 4.13 -11.08
C ALA A 272 19.09 2.86 -10.27
N ASP A 273 20.29 2.80 -9.68
CA ASP A 273 20.64 1.78 -8.71
C ASP A 273 20.08 2.17 -7.33
N ASP A 274 18.90 1.66 -7.03
CA ASP A 274 18.27 1.81 -5.72
C ASP A 274 18.63 0.59 -4.83
N PRO A 275 19.37 0.78 -3.72
CA PRO A 275 19.75 -0.30 -2.82
C PRO A 275 18.56 -0.91 -2.07
N MET A 276 17.39 -0.26 -2.03
CA MET A 276 16.17 -0.76 -1.39
C MET A 276 15.13 -1.28 -2.39
N ARG A 277 15.47 -1.35 -3.69
CA ARG A 277 14.55 -1.88 -4.69
C ARG A 277 14.16 -3.32 -4.35
N ALA A 278 12.86 -3.55 -4.21
CA ALA A 278 12.31 -4.89 -4.08
C ALA A 278 12.66 -5.73 -5.32
N GLU A 279 13.27 -6.89 -5.07
CA GLU A 279 13.66 -7.82 -6.12
C GLU A 279 12.45 -8.66 -6.54
N PRO A 280 12.08 -8.72 -7.83
CA PRO A 280 10.98 -9.53 -8.32
C PRO A 280 11.43 -10.98 -8.37
N SER A 281 11.40 -11.65 -7.23
CA SER A 281 11.80 -13.04 -7.10
C SER A 281 10.95 -13.79 -6.07
N PRO A 282 10.98 -15.13 -6.06
CA PRO A 282 10.30 -15.91 -5.04
C PRO A 282 10.89 -15.64 -3.66
N PHE A 283 10.05 -15.68 -2.63
CA PHE A 283 10.51 -15.84 -1.26
C PHE A 283 11.14 -17.24 -1.10
N VAL A 284 12.15 -17.34 -0.24
CA VAL A 284 12.88 -18.60 -0.01
C VAL A 284 12.93 -19.03 1.46
N GLY A 285 12.50 -18.17 2.38
CA GLY A 285 12.54 -18.39 3.81
C GLY A 285 13.93 -18.19 4.41
N SER A 286 13.98 -17.75 5.67
CA SER A 286 15.22 -17.44 6.39
C SER A 286 16.15 -18.63 6.61
N ASP A 287 15.66 -19.87 6.49
CA ASP A 287 16.51 -21.07 6.58
C ASP A 287 17.58 -21.11 5.49
N ARG A 288 17.28 -20.61 4.28
CA ARG A 288 18.24 -20.54 3.18
C ARG A 288 19.35 -19.51 3.43
N CYS A 289 19.12 -18.52 4.29
CA CYS A 289 20.12 -17.52 4.62
C CYS A 289 21.18 -18.04 5.61
N VAL A 290 20.88 -19.09 6.38
CA VAL A 290 21.75 -19.58 7.48
C VAL A 290 23.08 -20.14 6.94
N GLU A 291 23.08 -20.71 5.73
CA GLU A 291 24.26 -21.35 5.12
C GLU A 291 25.41 -20.34 4.93
N CYS A 292 25.10 -19.13 4.47
CA CYS A 292 26.10 -18.09 4.20
C CYS A 292 26.15 -17.01 5.32
N HIS A 293 25.05 -16.77 6.03
CA HIS A 293 24.91 -15.71 7.04
C HIS A 293 24.66 -16.24 8.45
N GLY A 294 25.18 -17.43 8.78
CA GLY A 294 24.83 -18.16 10.01
C GLY A 294 25.02 -17.39 11.32
N ALA A 295 26.00 -16.49 11.43
CA ALA A 295 26.18 -15.67 12.63
C ALA A 295 25.01 -14.69 12.85
N ILE A 296 24.73 -13.84 11.85
CA ILE A 296 23.64 -12.85 11.92
C ILE A 296 22.28 -13.53 11.99
N ALA A 297 22.10 -14.65 11.28
CA ALA A 297 20.86 -15.40 11.31
C ALA A 297 20.53 -15.95 12.72
N ARG A 298 21.53 -16.36 13.50
CA ARG A 298 21.33 -16.79 14.90
C ARG A 298 20.90 -15.62 15.78
N GLU A 299 21.60 -14.49 15.69
CA GLU A 299 21.24 -13.28 16.46
C GLU A 299 19.80 -12.85 16.14
N GLN A 300 19.44 -12.83 14.85
CA GLN A 300 18.12 -12.38 14.41
C GLN A 300 17.00 -13.29 14.92
N ARG A 301 17.19 -14.62 14.92
CA ARG A 301 16.21 -15.58 15.47
C ARG A 301 15.98 -15.42 16.96
N GLU A 302 16.95 -14.90 17.70
CA GLU A 302 16.83 -14.62 19.14
C GLU A 302 16.18 -13.26 19.43
N SER A 303 16.11 -12.38 18.42
CA SER A 303 15.53 -11.05 18.55
C SER A 303 14.02 -11.07 18.79
N HIS A 304 13.49 -9.98 19.32
CA HIS A 304 12.05 -9.78 19.48
C HIS A 304 11.32 -9.65 18.13
N HIS A 305 11.99 -9.23 17.05
CA HIS A 305 11.42 -9.23 15.70
C HIS A 305 11.07 -10.65 15.25
N ALA A 306 11.93 -11.63 15.52
CA ALA A 306 11.68 -13.04 15.21
C ALA A 306 10.62 -13.71 16.12
N ARG A 307 9.97 -12.94 17.00
CA ARG A 307 8.95 -13.44 17.94
C ARG A 307 7.64 -12.66 17.86
N THR A 308 7.44 -11.80 16.86
CA THR A 308 6.23 -10.97 16.77
C THR A 308 4.96 -11.74 16.41
N PHE A 309 5.07 -13.00 15.98
CA PHE A 309 3.92 -13.81 15.56
C PHE A 309 4.06 -15.23 16.10
N HIS A 310 2.94 -15.79 16.51
CA HIS A 310 2.81 -17.18 16.92
C HIS A 310 1.50 -17.71 16.34
N ALA A 311 1.46 -18.97 15.91
CA ALA A 311 0.29 -19.50 15.22
C ALA A 311 -0.03 -20.92 15.67
N ALA A 312 -1.32 -21.23 15.75
CA ALA A 312 -1.80 -22.55 16.15
C ALA A 312 -1.22 -23.66 15.26
N PRO A 313 -0.77 -24.79 15.83
CA PRO A 313 -0.99 -25.22 17.21
C PRO A 313 0.00 -24.66 18.24
N ASP A 314 1.08 -24.00 17.80
CA ASP A 314 2.20 -23.54 18.62
C ASP A 314 1.89 -22.25 19.38
N LEU A 315 0.88 -22.30 20.26
CA LEU A 315 0.42 -21.18 21.10
C LEU A 315 0.99 -21.24 22.52
N GLY A 316 2.12 -21.92 22.72
CA GLY A 316 2.74 -22.12 24.03
C GLY A 316 3.21 -20.83 24.72
N SER A 317 3.36 -19.72 23.98
CA SER A 317 3.66 -18.40 24.54
C SER A 317 2.45 -17.73 25.21
N LEU A 318 1.23 -18.20 24.92
CA LEU A 318 0.06 -17.77 25.68
C LEU A 318 0.16 -18.33 27.10
N PRO A 319 -0.07 -17.54 28.14
CA PRO A 319 -0.10 -18.07 29.50
C PRO A 319 -1.31 -18.97 29.74
N GLU A 320 -1.17 -19.89 30.69
CA GLU A 320 -2.28 -20.71 31.16
C GLU A 320 -3.20 -19.89 32.07
N SER A 321 -4.50 -20.15 31.96
CA SER A 321 -5.50 -19.62 32.89
C SER A 321 -6.58 -20.67 33.09
N GLU A 322 -6.64 -21.26 34.28
CA GLU A 322 -7.66 -22.24 34.63
C GLU A 322 -8.97 -21.59 35.12
N GLY A 323 -8.90 -20.30 35.48
CA GLY A 323 -9.99 -19.54 36.07
C GLY A 323 -10.73 -18.61 35.12
N ALA A 324 -11.78 -17.99 35.66
CA ALA A 324 -12.44 -16.84 35.06
C ALA A 324 -11.49 -15.63 35.10
N ILE A 325 -11.41 -14.90 33.99
CA ILE A 325 -10.65 -13.66 33.83
C ILE A 325 -11.68 -12.52 33.71
N PRO A 326 -11.94 -11.75 34.77
CA PRO A 326 -12.85 -10.60 34.70
C PRO A 326 -12.31 -9.57 33.71
N ASP A 327 -13.20 -8.93 32.95
CA ASP A 327 -12.79 -7.79 32.15
C ASP A 327 -12.42 -6.60 33.03
N PRO A 328 -11.29 -5.91 32.77
CA PRO A 328 -10.83 -4.81 33.63
C PRO A 328 -11.68 -3.54 33.54
N GLU A 329 -12.49 -3.37 32.49
CA GLU A 329 -13.28 -2.14 32.25
C GLU A 329 -14.80 -2.39 32.23
N ALA A 330 -15.24 -3.65 32.15
CA ALA A 330 -16.64 -4.06 32.12
C ALA A 330 -16.88 -5.25 33.05
N SER A 331 -17.10 -4.99 34.35
CA SER A 331 -17.19 -6.01 35.40
C SER A 331 -18.23 -7.12 35.19
N GLU A 332 -19.24 -6.88 34.33
CA GLU A 332 -20.26 -7.86 33.93
C GLU A 332 -19.79 -8.83 32.83
N VAL A 333 -18.58 -8.62 32.31
CA VAL A 333 -17.95 -9.44 31.26
C VAL A 333 -16.89 -10.33 31.89
N VAL A 334 -16.97 -11.63 31.60
CA VAL A 334 -16.03 -12.63 32.11
C VAL A 334 -15.50 -13.46 30.94
N HIS A 335 -14.18 -13.60 30.88
CA HIS A 335 -13.48 -14.40 29.89
C HIS A 335 -12.97 -15.71 30.48
N ARG A 336 -12.81 -16.72 29.64
CA ARG A 336 -12.16 -17.97 30.01
C ARG A 336 -11.39 -18.54 28.83
N ILE A 337 -10.16 -18.96 29.10
CA ILE A 337 -9.30 -19.59 28.08
C ILE A 337 -9.33 -21.10 28.31
N ARG A 338 -9.73 -21.84 27.28
CA ARG A 338 -9.82 -23.30 27.30
C ARG A 338 -8.83 -23.88 26.32
N ARG A 339 -8.00 -24.81 26.81
CA ARG A 339 -7.10 -25.61 25.97
C ARG A 339 -7.66 -27.02 25.86
N ALA A 340 -7.79 -27.52 24.63
CA ALA A 340 -8.23 -28.88 24.34
C ALA A 340 -7.32 -29.45 23.24
N GLY A 341 -6.30 -30.20 23.65
CA GLY A 341 -5.19 -30.57 22.76
C GLY A 341 -4.52 -29.31 22.20
N ASP A 342 -4.39 -29.28 20.87
CA ASP A 342 -3.74 -28.20 20.12
C ASP A 342 -4.61 -26.95 19.89
N ARG A 343 -5.89 -27.00 20.32
CA ARG A 343 -6.84 -25.91 20.11
C ARG A 343 -6.99 -25.09 21.37
N VAL A 344 -6.86 -23.78 21.23
CA VAL A 344 -7.10 -22.83 22.31
C VAL A 344 -8.32 -21.99 21.95
N ARG A 345 -9.28 -21.92 22.87
CA ARG A 345 -10.53 -21.20 22.70
C ARG A 345 -10.70 -20.15 23.79
N VAL A 346 -11.19 -18.97 23.42
CA VAL A 346 -11.65 -17.97 24.36
C VAL A 346 -13.16 -18.02 24.40
N GLU A 347 -13.71 -18.13 25.59
CA GLU A 347 -15.14 -18.05 25.88
C GLU A 347 -15.39 -16.76 26.65
N THR A 348 -16.34 -15.95 26.20
CA THR A 348 -16.74 -14.70 26.84
C THR A 348 -18.21 -14.78 27.23
N GLU A 349 -18.51 -14.54 28.50
CA GLU A 349 -19.87 -14.39 29.00
C GLU A 349 -20.14 -12.91 29.27
N ALA A 350 -21.23 -12.38 28.72
CA ALA A 350 -21.61 -10.98 28.89
C ALA A 350 -23.14 -10.86 28.84
N ARG A 351 -23.74 -10.25 29.88
CA ARG A 351 -25.19 -9.98 29.96
C ARG A 351 -26.09 -11.22 29.76
N GLY A 352 -25.60 -12.40 30.14
CA GLY A 352 -26.31 -13.68 30.00
C GLY A 352 -26.11 -14.36 28.64
N ASP A 353 -25.45 -13.69 27.69
CA ASP A 353 -25.03 -14.28 26.41
C ASP A 353 -23.62 -14.86 26.50
N ARG A 354 -23.35 -15.87 25.66
CA ARG A 354 -22.04 -16.51 25.56
C ARG A 354 -21.51 -16.42 24.13
N PHE A 355 -20.28 -15.98 24.00
CA PHE A 355 -19.53 -15.87 22.75
C PHE A 355 -18.27 -16.72 22.82
N GLU A 356 -17.81 -17.23 21.69
CA GLU A 356 -16.55 -17.97 21.62
C GLU A 356 -15.76 -17.64 20.36
N ALA A 357 -14.44 -17.73 20.48
CA ALA A 357 -13.52 -17.71 19.35
C ALA A 357 -12.38 -18.70 19.56
N GLU A 358 -11.99 -19.40 18.50
CA GLU A 358 -10.78 -20.22 18.47
C GLU A 358 -9.58 -19.35 18.11
N ILE A 359 -8.57 -19.30 18.99
CA ILE A 359 -7.35 -18.54 18.76
C ILE A 359 -6.60 -19.18 17.59
N ARG A 360 -6.33 -18.38 16.56
CA ARG A 360 -5.53 -18.79 15.40
C ARG A 360 -4.10 -18.31 15.53
N PHE A 361 -3.92 -17.08 16.02
CA PHE A 361 -2.62 -16.43 16.09
C PHE A 361 -2.47 -15.60 17.37
N LEU A 362 -1.22 -15.36 17.80
CA LEU A 362 -0.86 -14.33 18.76
C LEU A 362 0.03 -13.30 18.06
N LEU A 363 -0.25 -12.03 18.31
CA LEU A 363 0.52 -10.90 17.81
C LEU A 363 1.29 -10.24 18.95
N GLY A 364 2.60 -10.08 18.76
CA GLY A 364 3.52 -9.44 19.70
C GLY A 364 4.62 -10.37 20.19
N SER A 365 5.72 -9.80 20.68
CA SER A 365 6.89 -10.55 21.15
C SER A 365 6.79 -11.05 22.60
N GLY A 366 5.70 -10.72 23.31
CA GLY A 366 5.58 -10.93 24.76
C GLY A 366 6.23 -9.84 25.62
N THR A 367 7.12 -9.01 25.07
CA THR A 367 7.81 -7.95 25.83
C THR A 367 6.88 -6.80 26.23
N ARG A 368 5.86 -6.52 25.41
CA ARG A 368 4.91 -5.40 25.59
C ARG A 368 3.45 -5.83 25.48
N GLY A 369 3.20 -7.10 25.26
CA GLY A 369 1.89 -7.62 24.91
C GLY A 369 1.95 -8.85 24.03
N LEU A 370 1.02 -9.76 24.26
CA LEU A 370 0.58 -10.79 23.34
C LEU A 370 -0.93 -10.60 23.13
N THR A 371 -1.32 -10.24 21.92
CA THR A 371 -2.72 -10.05 21.54
C THR A 371 -3.20 -11.27 20.77
N PRO A 372 -4.17 -12.03 21.31
CA PRO A 372 -4.78 -13.13 20.59
C PRO A 372 -5.69 -12.64 19.46
N VAL A 373 -5.56 -13.27 18.30
CA VAL A 373 -6.51 -13.13 17.18
C VAL A 373 -7.17 -14.49 16.96
N GLY A 374 -8.49 -14.50 17.04
CA GLY A 374 -9.30 -15.71 16.91
C GLY A 374 -10.25 -15.68 15.72
N VAL A 375 -10.93 -16.80 15.51
CA VAL A 375 -12.05 -16.93 14.58
C VAL A 375 -13.30 -17.26 15.38
N ASP A 376 -14.35 -16.46 15.22
CA ASP A 376 -15.62 -16.65 15.90
C ASP A 376 -16.48 -17.76 15.26
N ALA A 377 -17.63 -18.05 15.85
CA ALA A 377 -18.58 -19.05 15.35
C ALA A 377 -19.11 -18.76 13.92
N SER A 378 -19.02 -17.51 13.43
CA SER A 378 -19.41 -17.13 12.07
C SER A 378 -18.27 -17.30 11.05
N GLY A 379 -17.07 -17.67 11.49
CA GLY A 379 -15.88 -17.77 10.66
C GLY A 379 -15.14 -16.44 10.47
N ARG A 380 -15.50 -15.40 11.23
CA ARG A 380 -14.88 -14.07 11.12
C ARG A 380 -13.67 -13.96 12.04
N PHE A 381 -12.61 -13.31 11.56
CA PHE A 381 -11.47 -12.98 12.40
C PHE A 381 -11.84 -11.88 13.40
N VAL A 382 -11.37 -12.04 14.64
CA VAL A 382 -11.61 -11.11 15.74
C VAL A 382 -10.30 -10.90 16.50
N GLU A 383 -9.89 -9.64 16.67
CA GLU A 383 -8.88 -9.29 17.66
C GLU A 383 -9.54 -9.36 19.03
N LEU A 384 -9.05 -10.26 19.89
CA LEU A 384 -9.74 -10.55 21.14
C LEU A 384 -9.60 -9.40 22.15
N ARG A 385 -10.60 -9.27 23.02
CA ARG A 385 -10.73 -8.17 23.98
C ARG A 385 -9.59 -8.08 24.99
N LEU A 386 -8.94 -9.20 25.30
CA LEU A 386 -7.84 -9.24 26.26
C LEU A 386 -6.51 -9.60 25.60
N SER A 387 -5.48 -8.83 25.93
CA SER A 387 -4.07 -9.13 25.69
C SER A 387 -3.38 -9.50 26.99
N HIS A 388 -2.27 -10.22 26.89
CA HIS A 388 -1.41 -10.51 28.03
C HIS A 388 -0.16 -9.62 28.04
N TYR A 389 0.06 -8.86 29.11
CA TYR A 389 1.11 -7.83 29.25
C TYR A 389 2.26 -8.28 30.17
N GLY A 390 2.77 -9.49 29.96
CA GLY A 390 3.86 -10.05 30.78
C GLY A 390 3.41 -10.46 32.19
N THR A 391 4.34 -11.02 32.97
CA THR A 391 4.01 -11.68 34.25
C THR A 391 3.63 -10.72 35.38
N GLU A 392 4.11 -9.48 35.34
CA GLU A 392 3.83 -8.48 36.39
C GLU A 392 2.41 -7.90 36.28
N GLU A 393 1.87 -7.82 35.08
CA GLU A 393 0.55 -7.23 34.83
C GLU A 393 -0.53 -8.27 34.53
N GLY A 394 -0.17 -9.35 33.85
CA GLY A 394 -1.12 -10.39 33.46
C GLY A 394 -2.06 -9.96 32.32
N TRP A 395 -3.33 -10.32 32.46
CA TRP A 395 -4.37 -10.04 31.45
C TRP A 395 -4.92 -8.63 31.60
N GLY A 396 -5.04 -7.92 30.48
CA GLY A 396 -5.63 -6.58 30.43
C GLY A 396 -6.33 -6.29 29.11
N LEU A 397 -7.04 -5.16 29.05
CA LEU A 397 -7.74 -4.73 27.83
C LEU A 397 -6.75 -4.59 26.66
N THR A 398 -7.09 -5.16 25.51
CA THR A 398 -6.33 -5.00 24.27
C THR A 398 -6.23 -3.53 23.88
N THR A 399 -5.02 -3.07 23.56
CA THR A 399 -4.77 -1.66 23.27
C THR A 399 -5.60 -1.20 22.06
N GLY A 400 -6.37 -0.12 22.24
CA GLY A 400 -7.22 0.45 21.20
C GLY A 400 -8.68 -0.01 21.26
N HIS A 401 -9.01 -1.02 22.07
CA HIS A 401 -10.40 -1.41 22.31
C HIS A 401 -11.12 -0.36 23.17
N PRO A 402 -12.42 -0.14 22.94
CA PRO A 402 -13.22 0.75 23.79
C PRO A 402 -13.39 0.15 25.19
N ALA A 403 -13.38 1.01 26.20
CA ALA A 403 -13.60 0.59 27.59
C ALA A 403 -14.95 -0.13 27.74
N ILE A 404 -16.00 0.43 27.14
CA ILE A 404 -17.34 -0.17 27.09
C ILE A 404 -17.50 -0.91 25.75
N PRO A 405 -17.80 -2.22 25.75
CA PRO A 405 -18.06 -2.98 24.54
C PRO A 405 -19.28 -2.46 23.76
N GLU A 406 -19.20 -2.49 22.42
CA GLU A 406 -20.34 -2.23 21.54
C GLU A 406 -21.28 -3.44 21.52
N GLY A 407 -22.30 -3.42 22.38
CA GLY A 407 -23.23 -4.53 22.55
C GLY A 407 -22.58 -5.78 23.16
N ALA A 408 -23.35 -6.86 23.31
CA ALA A 408 -22.87 -8.08 23.95
C ALA A 408 -21.79 -8.80 23.09
N ALA A 409 -21.95 -8.82 21.77
CA ALA A 409 -20.97 -9.44 20.87
C ALA A 409 -19.60 -8.74 20.89
N GLY A 410 -19.58 -7.41 21.06
CA GLY A 410 -18.35 -6.63 21.19
C GLY A 410 -17.54 -6.98 22.44
N SER A 411 -18.15 -7.68 23.43
CA SER A 411 -17.42 -8.18 24.58
C SER A 411 -16.41 -9.27 24.22
N LEU A 412 -16.55 -9.98 23.09
CA LEU A 412 -15.55 -10.95 22.64
C LEU A 412 -14.27 -10.27 22.13
N GLY A 413 -14.43 -9.13 21.44
CA GLY A 413 -13.34 -8.39 20.80
C GLY A 413 -13.82 -7.59 19.59
N LEU A 414 -12.87 -7.09 18.80
CA LEU A 414 -13.14 -6.29 17.61
C LEU A 414 -13.06 -7.17 16.35
N PRO A 415 -14.13 -7.23 15.53
CA PRO A 415 -14.08 -7.88 14.23
C PRO A 415 -13.01 -7.26 13.32
N LEU A 416 -12.22 -8.09 12.66
CA LEU A 416 -11.21 -7.66 11.70
C LEU A 416 -11.72 -7.86 10.28
N SER A 417 -11.65 -6.81 9.45
CA SER A 417 -11.77 -6.97 8.01
C SER A 417 -10.54 -7.70 7.45
N ASP A 418 -10.62 -8.19 6.21
CA ASP A 418 -9.44 -8.77 5.55
C ASP A 418 -8.28 -7.76 5.43
N ARG A 419 -8.60 -6.48 5.20
CA ARG A 419 -7.64 -5.38 5.18
C ARG A 419 -6.95 -5.23 6.54
N ASP A 420 -7.71 -5.22 7.63
CA ASP A 420 -7.16 -5.03 8.98
C ASP A 420 -6.29 -6.22 9.37
N LEU A 421 -6.76 -7.44 9.10
CA LEU A 421 -5.97 -8.65 9.35
C LEU A 421 -4.67 -8.64 8.54
N ARG A 422 -4.72 -8.29 7.24
CA ARG A 422 -3.52 -8.13 6.41
C ARG A 422 -2.59 -7.08 7.01
N ALA A 423 -3.11 -5.92 7.44
CA ALA A 423 -2.30 -4.87 8.05
C ALA A 423 -1.58 -5.36 9.32
N CYS A 424 -2.26 -6.10 10.19
CA CYS A 424 -1.65 -6.75 11.34
C CYS A 424 -0.54 -7.72 10.91
N LEU A 425 -0.82 -8.65 10.01
CA LEU A 425 0.15 -9.66 9.58
C LEU A 425 1.35 -9.06 8.85
N ASN A 426 1.16 -7.98 8.08
CA ASN A 426 2.24 -7.31 7.35
C ASN A 426 3.31 -6.68 8.26
N CYS A 427 2.92 -6.32 9.48
CA CYS A 427 3.83 -5.80 10.51
C CYS A 427 4.42 -6.90 11.40
N HIS A 428 3.82 -8.08 11.44
CA HIS A 428 4.18 -9.16 12.37
C HIS A 428 4.83 -10.36 11.70
N THR A 429 4.86 -10.43 10.37
CA THR A 429 5.35 -11.56 9.59
C THR A 429 6.14 -11.11 8.37
N THR A 430 7.00 -11.99 7.83
CA THR A 430 7.69 -11.77 6.54
C THR A 430 6.72 -11.62 5.37
N ASN A 431 5.75 -12.54 5.27
CA ASN A 431 4.76 -12.57 4.21
C ASN A 431 3.37 -12.84 4.81
N HIS A 432 2.52 -11.81 4.77
CA HIS A 432 1.20 -11.85 5.40
C HIS A 432 0.28 -12.92 4.79
N ARG A 433 0.43 -13.22 3.50
CA ARG A 433 -0.40 -14.20 2.80
C ARG A 433 -0.01 -15.62 3.20
N GLU A 434 1.28 -15.93 3.18
CA GLU A 434 1.80 -17.24 3.62
C GLU A 434 1.50 -17.49 5.10
N ALA A 435 1.62 -16.46 5.94
CA ALA A 435 1.27 -16.55 7.36
C ALA A 435 -0.22 -16.87 7.58
N LYS A 436 -1.13 -16.18 6.87
CA LYS A 436 -2.58 -16.44 6.93
C LYS A 436 -2.92 -17.84 6.41
N ALA A 437 -2.35 -18.23 5.27
CA ALA A 437 -2.61 -19.51 4.62
C ALA A 437 -1.89 -20.70 5.28
N ARG A 438 -0.87 -20.42 6.12
CA ARG A 438 0.04 -21.41 6.72
C ARG A 438 0.72 -22.27 5.65
N LEU A 439 1.06 -21.65 4.53
CA LEU A 439 1.64 -22.32 3.37
C LEU A 439 2.67 -21.41 2.71
N GLY A 440 3.86 -21.95 2.44
CA GLY A 440 4.95 -21.24 1.78
C GLY A 440 6.25 -21.28 2.59
N PRO A 441 7.37 -20.88 1.98
CA PRO A 441 8.70 -20.97 2.59
C PRO A 441 8.89 -20.05 3.80
N THR A 442 8.23 -18.88 3.84
CA THR A 442 8.41 -17.92 4.94
C THR A 442 7.65 -18.31 6.21
N VAL A 443 6.80 -19.35 6.15
CA VAL A 443 6.14 -19.90 7.34
C VAL A 443 7.18 -20.37 8.37
N ALA A 444 8.34 -20.85 7.92
CA ALA A 444 9.45 -21.26 8.78
C ALA A 444 10.09 -20.09 9.53
N ASP A 445 9.97 -18.85 9.04
CA ASP A 445 10.44 -17.66 9.73
C ASP A 445 9.67 -17.45 11.04
N GLY A 446 8.41 -17.90 11.08
CA GLY A 446 7.51 -17.79 12.23
C GLY A 446 7.09 -16.38 12.61
N ALA A 447 7.76 -15.34 12.09
CA ALA A 447 7.53 -13.93 12.41
C ALA A 447 8.24 -13.03 11.37
N ILE A 448 8.85 -11.92 11.79
CA ILE A 448 9.70 -11.08 10.95
C ILE A 448 11.03 -11.80 10.73
N GLY A 449 11.24 -12.32 9.52
CA GLY A 449 12.48 -12.93 9.05
C GLY A 449 13.34 -11.99 8.20
N CYS A 450 14.39 -12.55 7.59
CA CYS A 450 15.37 -11.80 6.79
C CYS A 450 14.72 -11.07 5.61
N GLU A 451 13.83 -11.77 4.90
CA GLU A 451 13.20 -11.27 3.68
C GLU A 451 12.17 -10.15 3.94
N ARG A 452 11.80 -9.90 5.21
CA ARG A 452 10.95 -8.75 5.54
C ARG A 452 11.65 -7.41 5.31
N CYS A 453 12.97 -7.39 5.57
CA CYS A 453 13.81 -6.20 5.46
C CYS A 453 14.61 -6.18 4.15
N HIS A 454 15.00 -7.37 3.68
CA HIS A 454 15.83 -7.54 2.47
C HIS A 454 15.02 -7.82 1.20
N GLY A 455 13.72 -8.08 1.32
CA GLY A 455 12.87 -8.54 0.23
C GLY A 455 13.12 -10.01 -0.14
N PRO A 456 12.40 -10.53 -1.15
CA PRO A 456 12.53 -11.91 -1.60
C PRO A 456 13.95 -12.23 -2.11
N GLY A 457 14.50 -13.36 -1.66
CA GLY A 457 15.89 -13.78 -1.89
C GLY A 457 16.09 -14.77 -3.03
N GLY A 458 15.06 -15.16 -3.78
CA GLY A 458 15.18 -16.17 -4.84
C GLY A 458 16.26 -15.84 -5.89
N ASN A 459 16.26 -14.61 -6.42
CA ASN A 459 17.28 -14.19 -7.38
C ASN A 459 18.66 -14.01 -6.72
N HIS A 460 18.69 -13.66 -5.44
CA HIS A 460 19.93 -13.54 -4.67
C HIS A 460 20.68 -14.87 -4.58
N LEU A 461 19.97 -15.95 -4.27
CA LEU A 461 20.56 -17.28 -4.22
C LEU A 461 21.18 -17.67 -5.57
N ILE A 462 20.47 -17.39 -6.67
CA ILE A 462 20.98 -17.65 -8.02
C ILE A 462 22.22 -16.79 -8.32
N ALA A 463 22.18 -15.51 -7.95
CA ALA A 463 23.25 -14.58 -8.19
C ALA A 463 24.54 -15.00 -7.47
N VAL A 464 24.45 -15.35 -6.18
CA VAL A 464 25.61 -15.77 -5.38
C VAL A 464 26.16 -17.11 -5.86
N ASP A 465 25.29 -18.10 -6.09
CA ASP A 465 25.67 -19.44 -6.57
C ASP A 465 26.45 -19.37 -7.91
N ARG A 466 26.01 -18.47 -8.79
CA ARG A 466 26.57 -18.34 -10.15
C ARG A 466 27.59 -17.21 -10.30
N GLY A 467 27.95 -16.52 -9.21
CA GLY A 467 28.92 -15.42 -9.24
C GLY A 467 28.46 -14.21 -10.08
N PHE A 468 27.16 -13.92 -10.13
CA PHE A 468 26.62 -12.74 -10.79
C PHE A 468 26.99 -11.47 -9.98
N PRO A 469 27.54 -10.40 -10.60
CA PRO A 469 28.07 -9.24 -9.86
C PRO A 469 27.03 -8.47 -9.04
N ASP A 470 25.80 -8.41 -9.52
CA ASP A 470 24.69 -7.80 -8.81
C ASP A 470 24.07 -8.83 -7.86
N PRO A 471 24.09 -8.61 -6.53
CA PRO A 471 23.58 -9.58 -5.58
C PRO A 471 22.07 -9.77 -5.64
N ALA A 472 21.31 -8.95 -6.41
CA ALA A 472 19.86 -9.13 -6.61
C ALA A 472 19.07 -9.30 -5.30
N ILE A 473 19.35 -8.41 -4.33
CA ILE A 473 18.66 -8.32 -3.04
C ILE A 473 18.74 -6.89 -2.50
N ALA A 474 17.78 -6.47 -1.70
CA ALA A 474 17.85 -5.17 -1.04
C ALA A 474 18.99 -5.15 0.00
N ARG A 475 19.68 -4.01 0.09
CA ARG A 475 20.88 -3.80 0.91
C ARG A 475 20.72 -2.52 1.74
N PRO A 476 19.97 -2.57 2.87
CA PRO A 476 19.73 -1.41 3.74
C PRO A 476 21.00 -0.66 4.16
N ARG A 477 22.12 -1.36 4.35
CA ARG A 477 23.42 -0.75 4.67
C ARG A 477 23.88 0.31 3.64
N LEU A 478 23.49 0.16 2.38
CA LEU A 478 23.85 1.07 1.31
C LEU A 478 22.83 2.20 1.12
N ALA A 479 21.64 2.05 1.69
CA ALA A 479 20.54 2.99 1.55
C ALA A 479 20.82 4.35 2.22
N SER A 480 20.02 5.35 1.85
CA SER A 480 20.00 6.64 2.55
C SER A 480 19.30 6.52 3.91
N ALA A 481 19.54 7.48 4.80
CA ALA A 481 18.88 7.50 6.11
C ALA A 481 17.34 7.50 5.98
N ALA A 482 16.81 8.28 5.03
CA ALA A 482 15.37 8.32 4.76
C ALA A 482 14.82 6.96 4.31
N GLN A 483 15.56 6.21 3.49
CA GLN A 483 15.16 4.88 3.06
C GLN A 483 15.15 3.87 4.22
N VAL A 484 16.16 3.93 5.11
CA VAL A 484 16.21 3.04 6.30
C VAL A 484 15.09 3.39 7.28
N VAL A 485 14.86 4.68 7.55
CA VAL A 485 13.74 5.13 8.41
C VAL A 485 12.40 4.73 7.80
N GLY A 486 12.25 4.82 6.48
CA GLY A 486 11.08 4.34 5.74
C GLY A 486 10.85 2.84 5.93
N LEU A 487 11.89 2.03 5.76
CA LEU A 487 11.83 0.57 5.98
C LEU A 487 11.35 0.21 7.39
N CYS A 488 11.96 0.80 8.42
CA CYS A 488 11.52 0.61 9.81
C CYS A 488 10.09 1.13 10.02
N GLY A 489 9.77 2.24 9.34
CA GLY A 489 8.47 2.89 9.31
C GLY A 489 7.37 2.04 8.71
N ASP A 490 7.65 0.99 7.92
CA ASP A 490 6.58 0.09 7.45
C ASP A 490 5.77 -0.50 8.61
N CYS A 491 6.42 -0.72 9.75
CA CYS A 491 5.82 -1.29 10.97
C CYS A 491 5.80 -0.30 12.14
N HIS A 492 6.84 0.52 12.31
CA HIS A 492 7.00 1.44 13.45
C HIS A 492 6.38 2.82 13.22
N ARG A 493 5.17 2.86 12.65
CA ARG A 493 4.41 4.07 12.30
C ARG A 493 2.93 3.92 12.68
N PRO A 494 2.15 5.01 12.72
CA PRO A 494 0.70 4.90 12.89
C PRO A 494 0.03 4.09 11.79
N PRO A 495 -0.91 3.20 12.14
CA PRO A 495 -1.71 2.48 11.16
C PRO A 495 -2.55 3.46 10.35
N GLY A 496 -2.74 3.15 9.06
CA GLY A 496 -3.58 3.94 8.15
C GLY A 496 -3.08 5.36 7.87
N GLY A 497 -1.80 5.66 8.13
CA GLY A 497 -1.24 6.99 7.84
C GLY A 497 -1.84 8.13 8.67
N ARG A 498 -2.48 7.81 9.81
CA ARG A 498 -3.08 8.81 10.71
C ARG A 498 -2.02 9.81 11.15
N THR A 499 -2.35 11.09 11.07
CA THR A 499 -1.49 12.16 11.58
C THR A 499 -1.28 11.97 13.07
N LEU A 500 -0.03 11.88 13.49
CA LEU A 500 0.29 11.81 14.92
C LEU A 500 0.12 13.18 15.57
N PRO A 501 -0.37 13.22 16.82
CA PRO A 501 -0.34 14.45 17.61
C PRO A 501 1.11 14.93 17.83
N GLU A 502 1.22 16.04 18.55
CA GLU A 502 2.49 16.62 18.94
C GLU A 502 3.39 15.61 19.67
N SER A 503 4.68 15.88 19.62
CA SER A 503 5.70 14.97 20.14
C SER A 503 5.65 14.92 21.65
N GLY A 504 5.92 13.75 22.25
CA GLY A 504 5.73 13.52 23.68
C GLY A 504 4.31 13.11 24.08
N HIS A 505 3.30 13.27 23.22
CA HIS A 505 1.95 12.74 23.47
C HIS A 505 1.98 11.21 23.59
N PRO A 506 1.29 10.57 24.56
CA PRO A 506 1.34 9.12 24.80
C PRO A 506 1.00 8.23 23.58
N SER A 507 0.20 8.75 22.65
CA SER A 507 -0.13 8.04 21.40
C SER A 507 0.93 8.16 20.31
N ALA A 508 1.81 9.17 20.37
CA ALA A 508 2.87 9.40 19.39
C ALA A 508 4.17 8.65 19.75
N VAL A 509 4.53 8.60 21.05
CA VAL A 509 5.82 8.05 21.53
C VAL A 509 6.07 6.58 21.18
N ARG A 510 5.01 5.81 20.89
CA ARG A 510 5.13 4.39 20.49
C ARG A 510 5.53 4.19 19.03
N PHE A 511 5.54 5.24 18.21
CA PHE A 511 5.84 5.18 16.77
C PHE A 511 7.20 5.79 16.48
N GLN A 512 8.22 4.96 16.66
CA GLN A 512 9.62 5.39 16.71
C GLN A 512 10.06 6.04 15.40
N ALA A 513 9.73 5.46 14.24
CA ALA A 513 10.16 6.00 12.95
C ALA A 513 9.55 7.37 12.67
N THR A 514 8.27 7.55 13.00
CA THR A 514 7.55 8.81 12.75
C THR A 514 8.01 9.94 13.67
N THR A 515 8.27 9.66 14.95
CA THR A 515 8.79 10.68 15.87
C THR A 515 10.27 10.96 15.63
N PHE A 516 11.07 9.95 15.28
CA PHE A 516 12.48 10.11 14.91
C PHE A 516 12.68 11.12 13.78
N ALA A 517 11.85 11.02 12.73
CA ALA A 517 11.91 11.92 11.58
C ALA A 517 11.64 13.40 11.90
N ARG A 518 11.18 13.74 13.11
CA ARG A 518 11.00 15.12 13.57
C ARG A 518 12.27 15.73 14.17
N SER A 519 13.27 14.91 14.48
CA SER A 519 14.48 15.34 15.21
C SER A 519 15.39 16.18 14.32
N ALA A 520 15.92 17.28 14.86
CA ALA A 520 16.94 18.10 14.19
C ALA A 520 18.14 17.24 13.74
N CYS A 521 18.56 16.26 14.55
CA CYS A 521 19.62 15.33 14.17
C CYS A 521 19.34 14.59 12.86
N PHE A 522 18.08 14.21 12.58
CA PHE A 522 17.73 13.57 11.31
C PHE A 522 17.60 14.57 10.16
N LEU A 523 17.02 15.74 10.43
CA LEU A 523 16.72 16.77 9.43
C LEU A 523 17.95 17.55 8.97
N GLU A 524 18.93 17.74 9.86
CA GLU A 524 20.07 18.64 9.68
C GLU A 524 21.41 17.90 9.51
N SER A 525 21.47 16.60 9.83
CA SER A 525 22.69 15.83 9.59
C SER A 525 23.00 15.77 8.09
N PRO A 526 24.28 15.90 7.70
CA PRO A 526 24.67 15.70 6.31
C PRO A 526 24.35 14.27 5.86
N ALA A 527 24.02 14.08 4.59
CA ALA A 527 23.57 12.78 4.07
C ALA A 527 24.61 11.66 4.30
N GLU A 528 25.89 12.02 4.29
CA GLU A 528 27.04 11.14 4.53
C GLU A 528 27.07 10.59 5.96
N ALA A 529 26.50 11.30 6.93
CA ALA A 529 26.44 10.85 8.32
C ALA A 529 25.47 9.66 8.50
N LYS A 530 24.54 9.46 7.54
CA LYS A 530 23.53 8.38 7.56
C LYS A 530 22.89 8.23 8.95
N PHE A 531 22.41 9.33 9.51
CA PHE A 531 21.79 9.30 10.83
C PHE A 531 20.39 8.70 10.76
N ASP A 532 20.31 7.38 10.98
CA ASP A 532 19.09 6.57 10.87
C ASP A 532 18.92 5.65 12.09
N CYS A 533 17.91 4.78 12.05
CA CYS A 533 17.62 3.85 13.14
C CYS A 533 18.79 2.89 13.45
N VAL A 534 19.53 2.44 12.42
CA VAL A 534 20.57 1.41 12.58
C VAL A 534 21.88 1.97 13.12
N ARG A 535 22.01 3.30 13.17
CA ARG A 535 23.10 3.97 13.88
C ARG A 535 23.06 3.71 15.39
N CYS A 536 21.86 3.58 15.96
CA CYS A 536 21.65 3.39 17.39
C CYS A 536 21.59 1.91 17.77
N HIS A 537 20.83 1.09 17.04
CA HIS A 537 20.66 -0.33 17.35
C HIS A 537 20.78 -1.21 16.11
N ASP A 538 21.27 -2.43 16.29
CA ASP A 538 21.31 -3.43 15.22
C ASP A 538 19.95 -4.14 15.15
N PRO A 539 19.23 -4.10 14.02
CA PRO A 539 17.91 -4.71 13.88
C PRO A 539 17.92 -6.24 13.93
N HIS A 540 19.10 -6.87 13.84
CA HIS A 540 19.26 -8.33 13.98
C HIS A 540 19.38 -8.79 15.42
N ARG A 541 19.30 -7.91 16.43
CA ARG A 541 19.33 -8.30 17.84
C ARG A 541 18.40 -7.44 18.66
N ASN A 542 18.20 -7.80 19.91
CA ASN A 542 17.44 -6.95 20.84
C ASN A 542 18.20 -5.64 21.10
N ALA A 543 17.45 -4.54 21.17
CA ALA A 543 18.01 -3.24 21.50
C ALA A 543 18.66 -3.28 22.90
N ASP A 544 19.82 -2.64 23.03
CA ASP A 544 20.56 -2.56 24.28
C ASP A 544 19.73 -1.78 25.33
N PRO A 545 19.54 -2.31 26.55
CA PRO A 545 18.82 -1.57 27.59
C PRO A 545 19.64 -0.42 28.21
N GLY A 546 20.96 -0.41 28.04
CA GLY A 546 21.88 0.54 28.68
C GLY A 546 22.11 1.84 27.90
N PRO A 547 22.33 2.98 28.57
CA PRO A 547 22.47 4.29 27.93
C PRO A 547 23.78 4.46 27.15
N ALA A 548 24.86 3.82 27.59
CA ALA A 548 26.22 4.11 27.15
C ALA A 548 26.42 4.01 25.64
N ARG A 549 25.82 2.99 25.00
CA ARG A 549 25.86 2.81 23.55
C ARG A 549 25.22 3.98 22.81
N TYR A 550 24.07 4.45 23.28
CA TYR A 550 23.33 5.54 22.65
C TYR A 550 23.98 6.89 22.89
N GLU A 551 24.50 7.12 24.10
CA GLU A 551 25.24 8.35 24.42
C GLU A 551 26.49 8.50 23.56
N ALA A 552 27.20 7.41 23.29
CA ALA A 552 28.35 7.42 22.36
C ALA A 552 27.95 7.91 20.96
N VAL A 553 26.73 7.64 20.51
CA VAL A 553 26.20 8.17 19.23
C VAL A 553 25.96 9.67 19.33
N CYS A 554 25.36 10.17 20.41
CA CYS A 554 25.17 11.61 20.61
C CYS A 554 26.52 12.35 20.64
N LEU A 555 27.49 11.80 21.38
CA LEU A 555 28.81 12.39 21.56
C LEU A 555 29.66 12.40 20.28
N SER A 556 29.32 11.61 19.25
CA SER A 556 30.04 11.69 17.97
C SER A 556 29.81 13.03 17.23
N CYS A 557 28.77 13.78 17.61
CA CYS A 557 28.46 15.09 17.02
C CYS A 557 28.45 16.23 18.05
N HIS A 558 28.20 15.93 19.33
CA HIS A 558 28.07 16.89 20.43
C HIS A 558 29.29 16.94 21.38
N SER A 559 30.41 16.30 21.05
CA SER A 559 31.61 16.38 21.91
C SER A 559 32.21 17.79 21.91
N GLY A 560 32.59 18.30 23.09
CA GLY A 560 33.41 19.52 23.22
C GLY A 560 34.91 19.30 23.01
N GLY A 561 35.29 18.36 22.13
CA GLY A 561 36.68 18.03 21.82
C GLY A 561 37.33 18.99 20.82
N PRO A 562 38.64 18.82 20.51
CA PRO A 562 39.35 19.66 19.55
C PRO A 562 39.02 19.37 18.07
N GLU A 563 38.31 18.28 17.78
CA GLU A 563 37.77 17.97 16.46
C GLU A 563 36.51 18.82 16.19
N PRO A 564 36.22 19.21 14.93
CA PRO A 564 35.03 20.00 14.61
C PRO A 564 33.76 19.24 15.00
N SER A 565 33.05 19.75 16.02
CA SER A 565 31.72 19.24 16.38
C SER A 565 30.67 19.82 15.42
N LEU A 566 29.68 19.01 15.06
CA LEU A 566 28.54 19.46 14.25
C LEU A 566 27.54 20.28 15.07
N SER A 567 27.66 20.26 16.40
CA SER A 567 26.76 20.96 17.31
C SER A 567 27.45 21.28 18.64
N SER A 568 26.88 22.20 19.43
CA SER A 568 27.42 22.63 20.71
C SER A 568 27.43 21.50 21.74
N ALA A 569 28.44 21.54 22.62
CA ALA A 569 28.54 20.63 23.75
C ALA A 569 27.41 20.88 24.75
N CYS A 570 26.97 19.82 25.43
CA CYS A 570 25.93 19.93 26.45
C CYS A 570 26.40 20.80 27.62
N PRO A 571 25.62 21.82 28.04
CA PRO A 571 25.99 22.68 29.16
C PRO A 571 25.79 22.02 30.54
N VAL A 572 25.08 20.89 30.62
CA VAL A 572 24.81 20.18 31.88
C VAL A 572 25.91 19.18 32.19
N ASP A 573 26.12 18.20 31.31
CA ASP A 573 27.25 17.26 31.37
C ASP A 573 27.64 16.90 29.92
N PRO A 574 28.83 17.31 29.43
CA PRO A 574 29.23 17.09 28.04
C PRO A 574 29.67 15.64 27.76
N ARG A 575 29.54 14.71 28.72
CA ARG A 575 30.06 13.33 28.60
C ARG A 575 29.01 12.23 28.79
N ARG A 576 27.88 12.49 29.45
CA ARG A 576 26.86 11.46 29.79
C ARG A 576 25.54 12.09 30.23
N GLY A 577 24.52 11.27 30.44
CA GLY A 577 23.19 11.69 30.87
C GLY A 577 22.35 12.30 29.75
N CYS A 578 22.73 12.08 28.48
CA CYS A 578 22.08 12.73 27.34
C CYS A 578 20.61 12.29 27.21
N ILE A 579 20.36 10.99 27.39
CA ILE A 579 19.05 10.40 27.11
C ILE A 579 17.98 10.80 28.13
N ASP A 580 18.37 11.18 29.35
CA ASP A 580 17.42 11.51 30.41
C ASP A 580 16.61 12.77 30.07
N CYS A 581 17.27 13.76 29.45
CA CYS A 581 16.62 14.99 29.00
C CYS A 581 16.18 14.93 27.53
N HIS A 582 16.95 14.25 26.66
CA HIS A 582 16.73 14.30 25.20
C HIS A 582 15.84 13.19 24.65
N MET A 583 15.78 12.03 25.32
CA MET A 583 15.02 10.85 24.90
C MET A 583 14.37 10.11 26.10
N PRO A 584 13.65 10.80 26.99
CA PRO A 584 13.10 10.16 28.18
C PRO A 584 12.04 9.10 27.85
N ARG A 585 11.89 8.13 28.76
CA ARG A 585 10.79 7.16 28.69
C ARG A 585 9.47 7.78 29.13
N ARG A 586 8.51 7.81 28.21
CA ARG A 586 7.15 8.35 28.40
C ARG A 586 6.12 7.24 28.56
N PRO A 587 5.05 7.47 29.35
CA PRO A 587 3.85 6.64 29.30
C PRO A 587 3.28 6.60 27.87
N SER A 588 2.67 5.48 27.50
CA SER A 588 1.96 5.33 26.23
C SER A 588 0.47 5.06 26.45
N VAL A 589 -0.31 5.12 25.36
CA VAL A 589 -1.69 4.63 25.33
C VAL A 589 -1.77 3.11 25.53
N MET A 590 -0.67 2.38 25.31
CA MET A 590 -0.56 0.99 25.75
C MET A 590 -0.49 0.97 27.27
N ARG A 591 -1.45 0.30 27.92
CA ARG A 591 -1.52 0.22 29.38
C ARG A 591 -0.19 -0.25 29.95
N ASN A 592 0.21 0.43 31.03
CA ASN A 592 1.40 0.17 31.83
C ASN A 592 2.73 0.07 31.03
N THR A 593 2.73 0.48 29.76
CA THR A 593 3.91 0.44 28.92
C THR A 593 4.52 1.83 28.82
N ARG A 594 5.86 1.88 28.89
CA ARG A 594 6.63 3.10 28.62
C ARG A 594 7.49 2.94 27.37
N PHE A 595 7.60 4.00 26.59
CA PHE A 595 8.42 4.05 25.39
C PHE A 595 9.40 5.22 25.48
N THR A 596 10.62 4.99 25.01
CA THR A 596 11.57 6.07 24.74
C THR A 596 10.99 6.99 23.66
N ASP A 597 10.90 8.29 23.91
CA ASP A 597 10.56 9.26 22.86
C ASP A 597 11.72 9.32 21.86
N HIS A 598 11.43 8.94 20.60
CA HIS A 598 12.43 8.97 19.53
C HIS A 598 12.50 10.32 18.83
N HIS A 599 11.65 11.29 19.17
CA HIS A 599 11.90 12.68 18.78
C HIS A 599 12.95 13.29 19.72
N ILE A 600 14.20 13.25 19.27
CA ILE A 600 15.40 13.64 20.01
C ILE A 600 15.43 15.17 20.15
N ARG A 601 15.17 15.65 21.37
CA ARG A 601 15.21 17.08 21.75
C ARG A 601 15.16 17.21 23.26
N ILE A 602 15.63 18.33 23.81
CA ILE A 602 15.38 18.66 25.21
C ILE A 602 13.85 18.77 25.40
N GLN A 603 13.29 17.92 26.26
CA GLN A 603 11.84 17.93 26.50
C GLN A 603 11.45 19.04 27.47
N GLU A 604 10.27 19.62 27.31
CA GLU A 604 9.82 20.83 28.02
C GLU A 604 9.91 20.76 29.55
N GLU A 605 9.59 19.60 30.13
CA GLU A 605 9.70 19.36 31.58
C GLU A 605 11.14 19.47 32.13
N PHE A 606 12.15 19.38 31.25
CA PHE A 606 13.57 19.57 31.58
C PHE A 606 14.13 20.90 31.05
N GLY A 607 13.41 21.58 30.15
CA GLY A 607 13.82 22.90 29.62
C GLY A 607 13.84 23.99 30.70
N ALA A 608 12.92 23.92 31.66
CA ALA A 608 12.81 24.85 32.79
C ALA A 608 14.01 24.78 33.76
N ILE A 609 14.74 23.66 33.80
CA ILE A 609 15.92 23.49 34.67
C ILE A 609 17.11 24.32 34.15
N SER A 610 17.13 24.68 32.87
CA SER A 610 18.20 25.50 32.28
C SER A 610 18.01 27.01 32.44
N ALA A 611 16.77 27.47 32.68
CA ALA A 611 16.44 28.89 32.73
C ALA A 611 16.66 29.55 34.10
N ASP A 612 16.88 28.75 35.16
CA ASP A 612 16.88 29.22 36.55
C ASP A 612 18.26 29.17 37.24
N ARG A 613 19.36 29.19 36.47
CA ARG A 613 20.69 29.40 37.04
C ARG A 613 21.08 30.88 36.93
N PRO A 614 21.41 31.56 38.05
CA PRO A 614 22.00 32.88 37.99
C PRO A 614 23.31 32.78 37.20
N GLU A 615 23.52 33.76 36.32
CA GLU A 615 24.80 34.00 35.66
C GLU A 615 25.91 33.88 36.72
N ARG A 616 26.86 32.96 36.48
CA ARG A 616 28.11 33.00 37.25
C ARG A 616 28.83 34.25 36.79
N GLU A 617 28.87 35.26 37.65
CA GLU A 617 29.94 36.24 37.65
C GLU A 617 31.28 35.49 37.79
N ASP A 618 32.19 35.88 36.90
CA ASP A 618 33.62 35.58 36.74
C ASP A 618 34.08 34.22 36.18
#